data_AF-A0A2D7GBK0-F1
#
_entry.id   AF-A0A2D7GBK0-F1
#
_cell.length_a   1.000
_cell.length_b   1.000
_cell.length_c   1.000
_cell.angle_alpha   90.00
_cell.angle_beta   90.00
_cell.angle_gamma   90.00
#
_symmetry.space_group_name_H-M   'P 1'
#
loop_
_entity.id
_entity.type
_entity.pdbx_description
1 polymer ?
#
loop_
_entity_poly.entity_id
_entity_poly.type
_entity_poly.pdbx_seq_one_letter_code
_entity_poly.pdbx_strand_id
1 'polypeptide(L)' 'MVHHHIQCSCLGADEACFANFIGCSESGNREEAMLLAATLVRPDTVPLLIDLAQNFALALKKMALLKNNFKARNLRIH' A
#
# COMPACT_ATOMS: atom_id res chain seq x y z
N MET A 1 18.12 2.74 -6.38
CA MET A 1 17.67 3.98 -5.73
C MET A 1 17.86 5.17 -6.64
N VAL A 2 16.77 5.70 -7.19
CA VAL A 2 16.77 7.00 -7.88
C VAL A 2 16.21 8.01 -6.90
N HIS A 3 17.08 8.83 -6.32
CA HIS A 3 16.67 10.01 -5.55
C HIS A 3 16.96 11.23 -6.41
N HIS A 4 15.92 11.98 -6.76
CA HIS A 4 16.06 13.18 -7.57
C HIS A 4 16.86 14.25 -6.81
N HIS A 5 16.49 14.49 -5.55
CA HIS A 5 17.20 15.33 -4.59
C HIS A 5 16.63 15.03 -3.19
N ILE A 6 17.41 15.18 -2.12
CA ILE A 6 16.97 14.94 -0.73
C ILE A 6 15.77 15.81 -0.32
N GLN A 7 15.55 16.95 -0.99
CA GLN A 7 14.41 17.85 -0.75
C GLN A 7 13.25 17.69 -1.76
N CYS A 8 13.31 16.74 -2.71
CA CYS A 8 12.18 16.48 -3.63
C CYS A 8 11.02 15.88 -2.82
N SER A 9 9.79 16.37 -3.04
CA SER A 9 8.55 15.75 -2.52
C SER A 9 8.15 14.47 -3.27
N CYS A 10 9.04 14.00 -4.13
CA CYS A 10 8.84 12.94 -5.10
C CYS A 10 9.07 11.60 -4.39
N LEU A 11 8.12 10.67 -4.50
CA LEU A 11 8.31 9.32 -3.99
C LEU A 11 9.48 8.67 -4.74
N GLY A 12 10.45 8.14 -3.99
CA GLY A 12 11.53 7.35 -4.56
C GLY A 12 10.98 6.11 -5.26
N ALA A 13 11.76 5.56 -6.20
CA ALA A 13 11.35 4.36 -6.94
C ALA A 13 10.91 3.21 -6.01
N ASP A 14 11.61 3.03 -4.89
CA ASP A 14 11.34 1.96 -3.93
C ASP A 14 10.04 2.22 -3.14
N GLU A 15 9.74 3.49 -2.80
CA GLU A 15 8.52 3.90 -2.11
C GLU A 15 7.29 3.79 -3.03
N ALA A 16 7.44 4.19 -4.29
CA ALA A 16 6.40 4.04 -5.30
C ALA A 16 6.10 2.56 -5.58
N CYS A 17 7.14 1.73 -5.68
CA CYS A 17 7.00 0.27 -5.81
C CYS A 17 6.26 -0.33 -4.61
N PHE A 18 6.63 0.05 -3.39
CA PHE A 18 5.96 -0.41 -2.18
C PHE A 18 4.49 0.03 -2.13
N ALA A 19 4.18 1.29 -2.46
CA ALA A 19 2.81 1.79 -2.49
C ALA A 19 1.94 1.03 -3.52
N ASN A 20 2.48 0.80 -4.73
CA ASN A 20 1.80 0.02 -5.77
C ASN A 20 1.60 -1.43 -5.35
N PHE A 21 2.60 -2.04 -4.68
CA PHE A 21 2.49 -3.38 -4.14
C PHE A 21 1.34 -3.50 -3.14
N ILE A 22 1.26 -2.60 -2.15
CA ILE A 22 0.16 -2.58 -1.18
C ILE A 22 -1.18 -2.36 -1.86
N GLY A 23 -1.26 -1.47 -2.85
CA GLY A 23 -2.48 -1.24 -3.63
C GLY A 23 -2.95 -2.50 -4.38
N CYS A 24 -2.04 -3.22 -5.01
CA CYS A 24 -2.34 -4.47 -5.74
C CYS A 24 -2.71 -5.62 -4.81
N SER A 25 -2.19 -5.63 -3.58
CA SER A 25 -2.52 -6.67 -2.60
C SER A 25 -3.98 -6.64 -2.15
N GLU A 26 -4.68 -5.51 -2.31
CA GLU A 26 -6.10 -5.38 -1.95
C GLU A 26 -7.07 -5.83 -3.07
N SER A 27 -6.66 -5.70 -4.34
CA SER A 27 -7.56 -5.70 -5.51
C SER A 27 -7.87 -7.09 -6.08
N GLY A 28 -7.46 -8.17 -5.41
CA GLY A 28 -7.55 -9.53 -5.95
C GLY A 28 -6.54 -9.80 -7.08
N ASN A 29 -5.70 -8.82 -7.43
CA ASN A 29 -4.68 -8.96 -8.47
C ASN A 29 -3.40 -9.59 -7.91
N ARG A 30 -3.52 -10.84 -7.44
CA ARG A 30 -2.44 -11.52 -6.73
C ARG A 30 -1.17 -11.61 -7.58
N GLU A 31 -1.28 -11.91 -8.87
CA GLU A 31 -0.11 -12.04 -9.77
C GLU A 31 0.68 -10.74 -9.90
N GLU A 32 0.00 -9.61 -10.05
CA GLU A 32 0.64 -8.28 -10.08
C GLU A 32 1.33 -7.98 -8.74
N ALA A 33 0.68 -8.31 -7.62
CA ALA A 33 1.27 -8.19 -6.30
C ALA A 33 2.50 -9.11 -6.12
N MET A 34 2.51 -10.31 -6.72
CA MET A 34 3.69 -11.19 -6.70
C MET A 34 4.87 -10.59 -7.45
N LEU A 35 4.63 -10.01 -8.62
CA LEU A 35 5.67 -9.40 -9.43
C LEU A 35 6.33 -8.23 -8.70
N LEU A 36 5.52 -7.37 -8.09
CA LEU A 36 6.01 -6.24 -7.29
C LEU A 36 6.70 -6.71 -6.00
N ALA A 37 6.21 -7.75 -5.33
CA ALA A 37 6.87 -8.30 -4.14
C ALA A 37 8.25 -8.89 -4.47
N ALA A 38 8.41 -9.53 -5.63
CA ALA A 38 9.67 -10.12 -6.06
C ALA A 38 10.77 -9.08 -6.34
N THR A 39 10.42 -7.80 -6.50
CA THR A 39 11.40 -6.71 -6.58
C THR A 39 11.82 -6.17 -5.20
N LEU A 40 11.08 -6.52 -4.14
CA LEU A 40 11.31 -6.04 -2.77
C LEU A 40 12.04 -7.07 -1.91
N VAL A 41 11.72 -8.36 -2.10
CA VAL A 41 12.24 -9.46 -1.30
C VAL A 41 12.70 -10.62 -2.17
N ARG A 42 13.35 -11.60 -1.56
CA ARG A 42 13.74 -12.82 -2.25
C ARG A 42 12.49 -13.61 -2.68
N PRO A 43 12.51 -14.32 -3.84
CA PRO A 43 11.34 -15.02 -4.37
C PRO A 43 10.71 -16.05 -3.40
N ASP A 44 11.52 -16.68 -2.56
CA ASP A 44 11.07 -17.68 -1.58
C ASP A 44 10.23 -17.08 -0.44
N THR A 45 10.35 -15.78 -0.17
CA THR A 45 9.58 -15.09 0.87
C THR A 45 8.38 -14.28 0.33
N VAL A 46 8.24 -14.19 -1.00
CA VAL A 46 7.15 -13.46 -1.67
C VAL A 46 5.75 -13.89 -1.19
N PRO A 47 5.40 -15.18 -1.08
CA PRO A 47 4.07 -15.59 -0.64
C PRO A 47 3.73 -15.07 0.77
N LEU A 48 4.69 -15.15 1.70
CA LEU A 48 4.53 -14.66 3.07
C LEU A 48 4.32 -13.14 3.09
N LEU A 49 5.10 -12.40 2.31
CA LEU A 49 4.99 -10.95 2.23
C LEU A 49 3.62 -10.51 1.69
N ILE A 50 3.08 -11.22 0.69
CA ILE A 50 1.77 -10.93 0.11
C ILE A 50 0.64 -11.16 1.12
N ASP A 51 0.71 -12.22 1.92
CA ASP A 51 -0.31 -12.51 2.93
C ASP A 51 -0.31 -11.43 4.03
N LEU A 52 0.87 -10.95 4.42
CA LEU A 52 1.00 -9.80 5.33
C LEU A 52 0.47 -8.51 4.68
N ALA A 53 0.80 -8.26 3.41
CA ALA A 53 0.38 -7.07 2.68
C ALA A 53 -1.14 -7.00 2.50
N GLN A 54 -1.80 -8.12 2.20
CA GLN A 54 -3.27 -8.20 2.13
C GLN A 54 -3.92 -7.78 3.46
N ASN A 55 -3.42 -8.31 4.57
CA ASN A 55 -3.91 -7.96 5.91
C ASN A 55 -3.68 -6.48 6.22
N PHE A 56 -2.50 -5.96 5.86
CA PHE A 56 -2.15 -4.56 6.03
C PHE A 56 -3.03 -3.63 5.20
N ALA A 57 -3.20 -3.92 3.91
CA ALA A 57 -4.03 -3.15 2.99
C ALA A 57 -5.51 -3.13 3.45
N LEU A 58 -6.03 -4.27 3.90
CA LEU A 58 -7.37 -4.36 4.47
C LEU A 58 -7.51 -3.48 5.73
N ALA A 59 -6.51 -3.48 6.62
CA ALA A 59 -6.51 -2.63 7.81
C ALA A 59 -6.49 -1.14 7.43
N LEU A 60 -5.65 -0.73 6.48
CA LEU A 60 -5.60 0.64 5.98
C LEU A 60 -6.94 1.08 5.38
N LYS A 61 -7.58 0.23 4.57
CA LYS A 61 -8.90 0.51 4.00
C LYS A 61 -9.94 0.72 5.09
N LYS A 62 -9.97 -0.13 6.11
CA LYS A 62 -10.87 0.04 7.26
C LYS A 62 -10.63 1.36 7.99
N MET A 63 -9.37 1.73 8.24
CA MET A 63 -9.02 3.00 8.88
C MET A 63 -9.46 4.21 8.04
N ALA A 64 -9.24 4.17 6.72
CA ALA A 64 -9.66 5.23 5.80
C ALA A 64 -11.19 5.40 5.78
N LEU A 65 -11.94 4.29 5.73
CA LEU A 65 -13.41 4.32 5.78
C LEU A 65 -13.92 4.84 7.13
N LEU A 66 -13.32 4.43 8.25
CA LEU A 66 -13.67 4.94 9.58
C LEU A 66 -13.41 6.45 9.69
N LYS A 67 -12.27 6.93 9.18
CA LYS A 67 -11.96 8.37 9.12
C LYS A 67 -13.01 9.13 8.30
N ASN A 68 -13.39 8.61 7.14
CA ASN A 68 -14.41 9.24 6.29
C ASN A 68 -15.78 9.26 6.97
N ASN A 69 -16.16 8.17 7.63
CA ASN A 69 -17.41 8.08 8.40
C ASN A 69 -17.41 9.04 9.59
N PHE A 70 -16.29 9.18 10.30
CA PHE A 70 -16.15 10.16 11.37
C PHE A 70 -16.30 11.59 10.85
N LYS A 71 -15.64 11.93 9.73
CA LYS A 71 -15.78 13.23 9.08
C LYS A 71 -17.24 13.49 8.67
N ALA A 72 -17.87 12.55 7.96
CA ALA A 72 -19.25 12.68 7.52
C ALA A 72 -20.26 12.81 8.68
N ARG A 73 -20.03 12.13 9.80
CA ARG A 73 -20.85 12.28 11.00
C ARG A 73 -20.70 13.66 11.63
N ASN A 74 -19.47 14.18 11.75
CA ASN A 74 -19.23 15.52 12.32
C ASN A 74 -19.81 16.65 11.45
N LEU A 75 -19.80 16.50 10.12
CA LEU A 75 -20.42 17.47 9.20
C LEU A 75 -21.96 17.49 9.25
N ARG A 76 -22.63 16.49 9.85
CA ARG A 76 -24.10 16.46 10.00
C ARG A 76 -24.61 17.08 11.30
N ILE A 77 -23.70 17.48 12.19
CA ILE A 77 -24.02 18.04 13.53
C ILE A 77 -23.85 19.57 13.57
N HIS A 78 -23.42 20.17 12.47
CA HIS A 78 -23.34 21.62 12.21
C HIS A 78 -24.21 21.96 11.01
#